data_AF-A0A834ZG87-F1
#
_entry.id   AF-A0A834ZG87-F1
#
_cell.length_a   1.000
_cell.length_b   1.000
_cell.length_c   1.000
_cell.angle_alpha   90.00
_cell.angle_beta   90.00
_cell.angle_gamma   90.00
#
_symmetry.space_group_name_H-M   'P 1'
#
loop_
_entity.id
_entity.type
_entity.pdbx_description
1 polymer ?
#
loop_
_entity_poly.entity_id
_entity_poly.type
_entity_poly.pdbx_seq_one_letter_code
_entity_poly.pdbx_strand_id
1 'polypeptide(L)'
;MSLGISQVIGFKATVMFLVFACLRSSGLTLFSIPFLHASLVDFLVSITSLPSVNLPLLLGKSIDGRIPIWSILVFSPFFCLVRFFAFWWSFKGREAPYSEICEGLYVGGWPSSLDKLPPNDPAIIDCTCELPRNVALSRNPYLCIPTWDTRAPRPLEIEYAVRWACQQRAKKRPVFIHCAHGIALDFD
;
A
#
# COMPACT_ATOMS: atom_id res chain seq x y z
N MET A 1 19.42 -2.39 10.67
CA MET A 1 18.82 -3.00 9.47
C MET A 1 17.32 -2.92 9.64
N SER A 2 16.63 -2.05 8.91
CA SER A 2 15.16 -2.07 8.89
C SER A 2 14.71 -3.39 8.26
N LEU A 3 13.78 -4.10 8.90
CA LEU A 3 13.21 -5.31 8.29
C LEU A 3 12.38 -4.90 7.07
N GLY A 4 12.64 -5.53 5.93
CA GLY A 4 11.83 -5.33 4.72
C GLY A 4 10.46 -6.00 4.84
N ILE A 5 9.49 -5.55 4.05
CA ILE A 5 8.13 -6.12 4.04
C ILE A 5 8.14 -7.65 3.84
N SER A 6 9.04 -8.16 2.99
CA SER A 6 9.14 -9.60 2.71
C SER A 6 9.47 -10.42 3.97
N GLN A 7 10.34 -9.90 4.84
CA GLN A 7 10.75 -10.57 6.08
C GLN A 7 9.63 -10.51 7.13
N VAL A 8 9.01 -9.35 7.31
CA VAL A 8 7.90 -9.16 8.28
C VAL A 8 6.72 -10.06 7.91
N ILE A 9 6.31 -10.05 6.64
CA ILE A 9 5.20 -10.85 6.16
C ILE A 9 5.55 -12.35 6.18
N GLY A 10 6.80 -12.73 5.84
CA GLY A 10 7.24 -14.13 5.91
C GLY A 10 7.26 -14.68 7.35
N PHE A 11 7.68 -13.87 8.32
CA PHE A 11 7.59 -14.24 9.74
C PHE A 11 6.14 -14.43 10.18
N LYS A 12 5.25 -13.51 9.81
CA LYS A 12 3.81 -13.63 10.06
C LYS A 12 3.23 -14.90 9.43
N ALA A 13 3.58 -15.20 8.19
CA ALA A 13 3.13 -16.39 7.48
C ALA A 13 3.50 -17.67 8.23
N THR A 14 4.72 -17.72 8.77
CA THR A 14 5.23 -18.84 9.58
C THR A 14 4.46 -18.97 10.88
N VAL A 15 4.22 -17.88 11.61
CA VAL A 15 3.42 -17.90 12.84
C VAL A 15 2.00 -18.40 12.57
N MET A 16 1.35 -17.91 11.51
CA MET A 16 0.00 -18.35 11.14
C MET A 16 -0.04 -19.84 10.76
N PHE A 17 1.00 -20.35 10.11
CA PHE A 17 1.12 -21.78 9.82
C PHE A 17 1.25 -22.63 11.09
N LEU A 18 2.06 -22.17 12.06
CA LEU A 18 2.21 -22.87 13.35
C LEU A 18 0.91 -22.88 14.15
N VAL A 19 0.17 -21.77 14.15
CA VAL A 19 -1.17 -21.70 14.78
C VAL A 19 -2.12 -22.68 14.11
N PHE A 20 -2.13 -22.74 12.77
CA PHE A 20 -2.90 -23.74 12.03
C PHE A 20 -2.53 -25.17 12.45
N ALA A 21 -1.24 -25.52 12.48
CA ALA A 21 -0.76 -26.85 12.84
C ALA A 21 -1.18 -27.22 14.28
N CYS A 22 -1.07 -26.29 15.22
CA CYS A 22 -1.49 -26.47 16.61
C CYS A 22 -3.00 -26.72 16.71
N LEU A 23 -3.84 -25.85 16.14
CA LEU A 23 -5.30 -25.99 16.16
C LEU A 23 -5.77 -27.30 15.49
N ARG A 24 -5.13 -27.68 14.40
CA ARG A 24 -5.40 -28.95 13.70
C ARG A 24 -5.05 -30.15 14.57
N SER A 25 -3.93 -30.09 15.30
CA SER A 25 -3.51 -31.16 16.22
C SER A 25 -4.44 -31.30 17.44
N SER A 26 -5.08 -30.21 17.87
CA SER A 26 -6.09 -30.20 18.93
C SER A 26 -7.50 -30.60 18.47
N GLY A 27 -7.68 -31.01 17.21
CA GLY A 27 -8.97 -31.42 16.66
C GLY A 27 -9.88 -30.28 16.17
N LEU A 28 -9.46 -29.01 16.30
CA LEU A 28 -10.21 -27.81 15.91
C LEU A 28 -10.08 -27.49 14.42
N THR A 29 -10.42 -28.46 13.58
CA THR A 29 -10.17 -28.42 12.13
C THR A 29 -10.79 -27.22 11.43
N LEU A 30 -12.08 -26.96 11.67
CA LEU A 30 -12.81 -25.89 10.99
C LEU A 30 -12.21 -24.50 11.30
N PHE A 31 -11.85 -24.27 12.57
CA PHE A 31 -11.23 -23.02 13.02
C PHE A 31 -9.80 -22.83 12.53
N SER A 32 -9.12 -23.90 12.09
CA SER A 32 -7.74 -23.84 11.60
C SER A 32 -7.65 -23.33 10.14
N ILE A 33 -8.70 -23.50 9.33
CA ILE A 33 -8.70 -23.18 7.89
C ILE A 33 -8.37 -21.71 7.58
N PRO A 34 -8.93 -20.69 8.29
CA PRO A 34 -8.59 -19.30 8.05
C PRO A 34 -7.10 -18.98 8.27
N PHE A 35 -6.46 -19.64 9.23
CA PHE A 35 -5.02 -19.47 9.52
C PHE A 35 -4.14 -20.07 8.42
N LEU A 36 -4.55 -21.21 7.87
CA LEU A 36 -3.87 -21.78 6.69
C LEU A 36 -4.00 -20.86 5.49
N HIS A 37 -5.22 -20.36 5.21
CA HIS A 37 -5.46 -19.41 4.12
C HIS A 37 -4.60 -18.14 4.29
N ALA A 38 -4.61 -17.53 5.47
CA ALA A 38 -3.78 -16.36 5.77
C ALA A 38 -2.29 -16.65 5.57
N SER A 39 -1.79 -17.79 6.06
CA SER A 39 -0.41 -18.20 5.91
C SER A 39 0.01 -18.35 4.44
N LEU A 40 -0.79 -19.04 3.62
CA LEU A 40 -0.51 -19.24 2.20
C LEU A 40 -0.48 -17.91 1.44
N VAL A 41 -1.44 -17.04 1.70
CA VAL A 41 -1.50 -15.69 1.12
C VAL A 41 -0.26 -14.87 1.53
N ASP A 42 0.13 -14.91 2.79
CA ASP A 42 1.28 -14.18 3.29
C ASP A 42 2.60 -14.71 2.74
N PHE A 43 2.76 -16.02 2.58
CA PHE A 43 3.93 -16.58 1.91
C PHE A 43 4.03 -16.11 0.46
N LEU A 44 2.91 -16.10 -0.26
CA LEU A 44 2.87 -15.58 -1.63
C LEU A 44 3.29 -14.11 -1.68
N VAL A 45 2.72 -13.26 -0.82
CA VAL A 45 3.08 -11.83 -0.72
C VAL A 45 4.55 -11.65 -0.33
N SER A 46 5.05 -12.43 0.62
CA SER A 46 6.45 -12.41 1.07
C SER A 46 7.41 -12.70 -0.09
N ILE A 47 7.11 -13.75 -0.89
CA ILE A 47 7.92 -14.13 -2.06
C ILE A 47 7.86 -13.03 -3.13
N THR A 48 6.67 -12.52 -3.47
CA THR A 48 6.54 -11.50 -4.52
C THR A 48 7.10 -10.14 -4.14
N SER A 49 7.27 -9.87 -2.84
CA SER A 49 7.88 -8.65 -2.34
C SER A 49 9.39 -8.78 -2.09
N LEU A 50 10.00 -9.93 -2.39
CA LEU A 50 11.47 -10.09 -2.38
C LEU A 50 12.13 -9.13 -3.38
N PRO A 51 13.37 -8.66 -3.10
CA PRO A 51 14.05 -7.70 -3.99
C PRO A 51 14.27 -8.25 -5.39
N SER A 52 14.53 -9.55 -5.47
CA SER A 52 14.79 -10.27 -6.72
C SER A 52 13.54 -10.54 -7.56
N VAL A 53 12.36 -10.59 -6.94
CA VAL A 53 11.09 -10.89 -7.62
C VAL A 53 10.33 -9.59 -7.93
N ASN A 54 10.15 -8.74 -6.92
CA ASN A 54 9.51 -7.43 -6.99
C ASN A 54 8.31 -7.36 -7.97
N LEU A 55 7.26 -8.12 -7.67
CA LEU A 55 6.04 -8.22 -8.50
C LEU A 55 4.83 -7.54 -7.81
N PRO A 56 4.75 -6.20 -7.81
CA PRO A 56 3.65 -5.46 -7.16
C PRO A 56 2.30 -5.62 -7.89
N LEU A 57 2.33 -6.11 -9.13
CA LEU A 57 1.13 -6.41 -9.92
C LEU A 57 0.31 -7.61 -9.40
N LEU A 58 0.85 -8.40 -8.45
CA LEU A 58 0.17 -9.56 -7.88
C LEU A 58 -1.25 -9.25 -7.40
N LEU A 59 -1.43 -8.09 -6.76
CA LEU A 59 -2.71 -7.68 -6.18
C LEU A 59 -3.71 -7.18 -7.24
N GLY A 60 -3.31 -7.10 -8.50
CA GLY A 60 -4.16 -6.71 -9.62
C GLY A 60 -4.61 -5.25 -9.60
N LYS A 61 -3.89 -4.38 -8.88
CA LYS A 61 -4.24 -2.97 -8.75
C LYS A 61 -4.11 -2.25 -10.09
N SER A 62 -5.17 -1.55 -10.50
CA SER A 62 -5.20 -0.81 -11.76
C SER A 62 -4.46 0.53 -11.66
N ILE A 63 -4.16 1.11 -12.83
CA ILE A 63 -3.60 2.47 -12.95
C ILE A 63 -4.47 3.55 -12.27
N ASP A 64 -5.78 3.29 -12.15
CA ASP A 64 -6.75 4.14 -11.46
C ASP A 64 -6.85 3.86 -9.95
N GLY A 65 -6.00 2.98 -9.41
CA GLY A 65 -5.95 2.61 -8.00
C GLY A 65 -7.06 1.66 -7.54
N ARG A 66 -7.81 1.04 -8.46
CA ARG A 66 -8.86 0.08 -8.13
C ARG A 66 -8.28 -1.32 -7.98
N ILE A 67 -8.76 -2.05 -6.97
CA ILE A 67 -8.40 -3.45 -6.74
C ILE A 67 -9.61 -4.31 -7.14
N PRO A 68 -9.45 -5.35 -7.97
CA PRO A 68 -10.56 -6.17 -8.41
C PRO A 68 -11.13 -7.02 -7.26
N ILE A 69 -12.43 -7.31 -7.32
CA ILE A 69 -13.15 -8.02 -6.23
C ILE A 69 -12.54 -9.39 -5.95
N TRP A 70 -12.12 -10.13 -6.98
CA TRP A 70 -11.47 -11.43 -6.79
C TRP A 70 -10.19 -11.31 -5.95
N SER A 71 -9.41 -10.24 -6.16
CA SER A 71 -8.18 -9.99 -5.41
C SER A 71 -8.50 -9.66 -3.96
N ILE A 72 -9.53 -8.83 -3.73
CA ILE A 72 -10.01 -8.53 -2.38
C ILE A 72 -10.41 -9.80 -1.61
N LEU A 73 -11.06 -10.77 -2.28
CA LEU A 73 -11.47 -12.02 -1.65
C LEU A 73 -10.26 -12.91 -1.31
N VAL A 74 -9.38 -13.16 -2.28
CA VAL A 74 -8.20 -14.02 -2.11
C VAL A 74 -7.21 -13.41 -1.12
N PHE A 75 -6.87 -12.14 -1.29
CA PHE A 75 -5.90 -11.43 -0.45
C PHE A 75 -6.53 -10.73 0.76
N SER A 76 -7.79 -11.04 1.09
CA SER A 76 -8.50 -10.47 2.24
C SER A 76 -7.70 -10.49 3.56
N PRO A 77 -7.02 -11.58 3.99
CA PRO A 77 -6.27 -11.57 5.24
C PRO A 77 -5.10 -10.56 5.22
N PHE A 78 -4.47 -10.39 4.06
CA PHE A 78 -3.40 -9.42 3.87
C PHE A 78 -3.93 -7.99 3.85
N PHE A 79 -4.98 -7.70 3.07
CA PHE A 79 -5.59 -6.37 3.00
C PHE A 79 -6.15 -5.90 4.32
N CYS A 80 -6.78 -6.79 5.11
CA CYS A 80 -7.27 -6.46 6.44
C CYS A 80 -6.12 -5.99 7.34
N LEU A 81 -4.97 -6.66 7.29
CA LEU A 81 -3.81 -6.30 8.08
C LEU A 81 -3.23 -4.95 7.66
N VAL A 82 -3.00 -4.73 6.37
CA VAL A 82 -2.45 -3.48 5.85
C VAL A 82 -3.36 -2.30 6.21
N ARG A 83 -4.68 -2.44 6.02
CA ARG A 83 -5.65 -1.40 6.39
C ARG A 83 -5.67 -1.15 7.90
N PHE A 84 -5.58 -2.20 8.70
CA PHE A 84 -5.47 -2.08 10.16
C PHE A 84 -4.22 -1.29 10.55
N PHE A 85 -3.07 -1.59 9.97
CA PHE A 85 -1.83 -0.86 10.23
C PHE A 85 -1.91 0.60 9.77
N ALA A 86 -2.42 0.87 8.58
CA ALA A 86 -2.60 2.24 8.08
C ALA A 86 -3.54 3.06 9.00
N PHE A 87 -4.64 2.45 9.45
CA PHE A 87 -5.57 3.07 10.39
C PHE A 87 -4.91 3.29 11.76
N TRP A 88 -4.21 2.29 12.28
CA TRP A 88 -3.52 2.35 13.57
C TRP A 88 -2.41 3.41 13.57
N TRP A 89 -1.63 3.49 12.50
CA TRP A 89 -0.60 4.52 12.33
C TRP A 89 -1.23 5.91 12.28
N SER A 90 -2.31 6.07 11.51
CA SER A 90 -3.06 7.31 11.47
C SER A 90 -3.68 7.69 12.81
N PHE A 91 -4.01 6.73 13.68
CA PHE A 91 -4.55 7.00 15.01
C PHE A 91 -3.46 7.37 16.02
N LYS A 92 -2.26 6.79 15.88
CA LYS A 92 -1.10 7.10 16.72
C LYS A 92 -0.40 8.40 16.31
N GLY A 93 -0.45 8.75 15.02
CA GLY A 93 0.21 9.92 14.46
C GLY A 93 -0.47 11.22 14.86
N ARG A 94 0.27 12.06 15.60
CA ARG A 94 0.01 13.50 15.74
C ARG A 94 0.55 14.31 14.54
N GLU A 95 1.03 13.63 13.51
CA GLU A 95 1.68 14.23 12.34
C GLU A 95 0.65 14.68 11.31
N ALA A 96 0.98 15.73 10.57
CA ALA A 96 0.12 16.25 9.53
C ALA A 96 -0.13 15.16 8.46
N PRO A 97 -1.36 15.04 7.93
CA PRO A 97 -1.68 14.00 6.94
C PRO A 97 -0.85 14.11 5.65
N TYR A 98 -0.30 15.30 5.40
CA TYR A 98 0.60 15.61 4.30
C TYR A 98 1.51 16.78 4.70
N SER A 99 2.62 16.93 3.98
CA SER A 99 3.56 18.04 4.06
C SER A 99 3.77 18.64 2.68
N GLU A 100 3.84 19.97 2.60
CA GLU A 100 4.18 20.68 1.37
C GLU A 100 5.70 20.74 1.22
N ILE A 101 6.23 20.17 0.14
CA ILE A 101 7.67 20.16 -0.13
C ILE A 101 8.07 21.40 -0.92
N CYS A 102 7.23 21.80 -1.88
CA CYS A 102 7.33 23.06 -2.60
C CYS A 102 5.93 23.49 -3.07
N GLU A 103 5.80 24.71 -3.58
CA GLU A 103 4.49 25.29 -3.93
C GLU A 103 3.65 24.35 -4.82
N GLY A 104 2.53 23.88 -4.24
CA GLY A 104 1.58 22.99 -4.88
C GLY A 104 2.09 21.55 -5.08
N LEU A 105 3.11 21.11 -4.34
CA LEU A 105 3.61 19.74 -4.29
C LEU A 105 3.59 19.22 -2.86
N TYR A 106 2.77 18.20 -2.65
CA TYR A 106 2.53 17.61 -1.34
C TYR A 106 2.96 16.15 -1.31
N VAL A 107 3.49 15.72 -0.17
CA VAL A 107 3.82 14.32 0.12
C VAL A 107 3.10 13.90 1.40
N GLY A 108 2.52 12.70 1.45
CA GLY A 108 1.80 12.26 2.64
C GLY A 108 1.41 10.79 2.66
N GLY A 109 0.64 10.44 3.69
CA GLY A 109 0.12 9.08 3.89
C GLY A 109 -1.11 8.81 3.04
N TRP A 110 -1.60 7.57 3.09
CA TRP A 110 -2.78 7.18 2.31
C TRP A 110 -4.02 8.01 2.71
N PRO A 111 -4.65 8.72 1.76
CA PRO A 111 -5.80 9.59 2.03
C PRO A 111 -7.07 8.76 2.24
N SER A 112 -7.25 8.25 3.46
CA SER A 112 -8.44 7.48 3.84
C SER A 112 -9.74 8.30 3.89
N SER A 113 -9.65 9.63 3.88
CA SER A 113 -10.79 10.57 3.84
C SER A 113 -10.40 11.87 3.10
N LEU A 114 -11.40 12.68 2.72
CA LEU A 114 -11.17 13.97 2.06
C LEU A 114 -10.42 14.96 2.95
N ASP A 115 -10.60 14.88 4.27
CA ASP A 115 -9.94 15.76 5.24
C ASP A 115 -8.42 15.57 5.30
N LYS A 116 -7.92 14.47 4.72
CA LYS A 116 -6.50 14.14 4.62
C LYS A 116 -5.90 14.51 3.27
N LEU A 117 -6.63 15.23 2.42
CA LEU A 117 -6.13 15.72 1.14
C LEU A 117 -5.61 17.15 1.25
N PRO A 118 -4.56 17.48 0.49
CA PRO A 118 -4.19 18.86 0.24
C PRO A 118 -5.33 19.67 -0.41
N PRO A 119 -5.32 21.00 -0.24
CA PRO A 119 -6.34 21.89 -0.82
C PRO A 119 -6.27 21.92 -2.37
N ASN A 120 -7.31 22.48 -3.00
CA ASN A 120 -7.39 22.77 -4.44
C ASN A 120 -7.40 21.54 -5.37
N ASP A 121 -8.08 20.46 -4.97
CA ASP A 121 -8.32 19.26 -5.79
C ASP A 121 -7.05 18.73 -6.49
N PRO A 122 -6.06 18.25 -5.71
CA PRO A 122 -4.77 17.84 -6.24
C PRO A 122 -4.91 16.66 -7.21
N ALA A 123 -3.97 16.57 -8.15
CA ALA A 123 -3.71 15.36 -8.90
C ALA A 123 -2.93 14.37 -8.02
N ILE A 124 -3.34 13.10 -8.01
CA ILE A 124 -2.86 12.12 -7.03
C ILE A 124 -1.92 11.12 -7.69
N ILE A 125 -0.74 10.95 -7.12
CA ILE A 125 0.19 9.88 -7.45
C ILE A 125 0.22 8.91 -6.26
N ASP A 126 -0.20 7.69 -6.51
CA ASP A 126 -0.30 6.62 -5.52
C ASP A 126 0.83 5.62 -5.70
N CYS A 127 1.73 5.55 -4.73
CA CYS A 127 2.88 4.66 -4.74
C CYS A 127 2.64 3.37 -3.93
N THR A 128 1.40 2.95 -3.73
CA THR A 128 1.05 1.70 -3.02
C THR A 128 0.51 0.66 -3.98
N CYS A 129 0.76 -0.63 -3.72
CA CYS A 129 0.09 -1.73 -4.42
C CYS A 129 -1.08 -2.32 -3.60
N GLU A 130 -1.08 -2.05 -2.29
CA GLU A 130 -1.89 -2.73 -1.29
C GLU A 130 -3.11 -1.93 -0.81
N LEU A 131 -3.09 -0.60 -0.91
CA LEU A 131 -4.19 0.26 -0.45
C LEU A 131 -5.08 0.69 -1.62
N PRO A 132 -6.40 0.56 -1.57
CA PRO A 132 -7.26 0.98 -2.68
C PRO A 132 -7.37 2.51 -2.75
N ARG A 133 -7.66 3.03 -3.95
CA ARG A 133 -8.13 4.41 -4.12
C ARG A 133 -9.43 4.61 -3.35
N ASN A 134 -9.51 5.68 -2.57
CA ASN A 134 -10.76 6.08 -1.95
C ASN A 134 -11.75 6.58 -3.01
N VAL A 135 -12.99 6.07 -2.98
CA VAL A 135 -14.08 6.47 -3.89
C VAL A 135 -14.37 7.97 -3.88
N ALA A 136 -14.13 8.65 -2.76
CA ALA A 136 -14.28 10.10 -2.65
C ALA A 136 -13.29 10.87 -3.57
N LEU A 137 -12.17 10.25 -3.94
CA LEU A 137 -11.15 10.81 -4.83
C LEU A 137 -11.46 10.60 -6.30
N SER A 138 -12.61 10.03 -6.66
CA SER A 138 -12.96 9.65 -8.03
C SER A 138 -12.88 10.80 -9.05
N ARG A 139 -13.01 12.05 -8.59
CA ARG A 139 -12.95 13.26 -9.43
C ARG A 139 -11.52 13.76 -9.68
N ASN A 140 -10.56 13.39 -8.83
CA ASN A 140 -9.16 13.80 -8.97
C ASN A 140 -8.48 13.00 -10.10
N PRO A 141 -7.60 13.63 -10.91
CA PRO A 141 -6.67 12.85 -11.73
C PRO A 141 -5.87 11.93 -10.85
N TYR A 142 -5.68 10.70 -11.31
CA TYR A 142 -5.07 9.67 -10.51
C TYR A 142 -4.08 8.89 -11.35
N LEU A 143 -2.92 8.65 -10.76
CA LEU A 143 -1.89 7.81 -11.33
C LEU A 143 -1.38 6.85 -10.24
N CYS A 144 -1.64 5.57 -10.40
CA CYS A 144 -1.08 4.54 -9.52
C CYS A 144 0.23 3.99 -10.09
N ILE A 145 1.30 4.07 -9.30
CA ILE A 145 2.57 3.37 -9.52
C ILE A 145 2.66 2.27 -8.46
N PRO A 146 2.12 1.07 -8.74
CA PRO A 146 1.99 0.03 -7.72
C PRO A 146 3.38 -0.39 -7.25
N THR A 147 3.68 -0.11 -5.98
CA THR A 147 4.97 -0.39 -5.36
C THR A 147 4.73 -1.05 -4.02
N TRP A 148 5.52 -2.06 -3.69
CA TRP A 148 5.50 -2.67 -2.37
C TRP A 148 6.05 -1.68 -1.33
N ASP A 149 5.52 -1.70 -0.12
CA ASP A 149 6.14 -1.01 1.00
C ASP A 149 7.61 -1.46 1.16
N THR A 150 8.50 -0.56 1.57
CA THR A 150 9.97 -0.77 1.60
C THR A 150 10.65 -1.00 0.25
N ARG A 151 9.94 -0.82 -0.89
CA ARG A 151 10.52 -0.86 -2.24
C ARG A 151 10.43 0.50 -2.93
N ALA A 152 11.30 0.69 -3.91
CA ALA A 152 11.23 1.83 -4.82
C ALA A 152 10.59 1.41 -6.16
N PRO A 153 9.84 2.31 -6.82
CA PRO A 153 9.43 2.12 -8.21
C PRO A 153 10.66 2.03 -9.12
N ARG A 154 10.49 1.48 -10.32
CA ARG A 154 11.55 1.42 -11.32
C ARG A 154 11.86 2.84 -11.84
N PRO A 155 13.10 3.12 -12.27
CA PRO A 155 13.45 4.45 -12.79
C PRO A 155 12.51 4.98 -13.90
N LEU A 156 12.06 4.10 -14.80
CA LEU A 156 11.11 4.45 -15.86
C LEU A 156 9.72 4.83 -15.32
N GLU A 157 9.28 4.19 -14.23
CA GLU A 157 8.00 4.50 -13.58
C GLU A 157 8.08 5.84 -12.84
N ILE A 158 9.23 6.13 -12.22
CA ILE A 158 9.52 7.44 -11.62
C ILE A 158 9.49 8.52 -12.69
N GLU A 159 10.19 8.32 -13.81
CA GLU A 159 10.22 9.29 -14.91
C GLU A 159 8.81 9.53 -15.49
N TYR A 160 8.03 8.47 -15.67
CA TYR A 160 6.64 8.58 -16.10
C TYR A 160 5.79 9.39 -15.12
N ALA A 161 5.90 9.10 -13.81
CA ALA A 161 5.18 9.82 -12.76
C ALA A 161 5.57 11.30 -12.70
N VAL A 162 6.85 11.62 -12.83
CA VAL A 162 7.37 13.00 -12.87
C VAL A 162 6.81 13.75 -14.08
N ARG A 163 6.87 13.16 -15.28
CA ARG A 163 6.31 13.78 -16.50
C ARG A 163 4.82 14.04 -16.35
N TRP A 164 4.07 13.08 -15.82
CA TRP A 164 2.65 13.23 -15.54
C TRP A 164 2.39 14.35 -14.52
N ALA A 165 3.16 14.41 -13.43
CA ALA A 165 3.08 15.47 -12.42
C ALA A 165 3.30 16.85 -13.04
N CYS A 166 4.35 17.01 -13.87
CA CYS A 166 4.65 18.25 -14.58
C CYS A 166 3.47 18.70 -15.47
N GLN A 167 2.81 17.77 -16.16
CA GLN A 167 1.63 18.09 -16.97
C GLN A 167 0.44 18.59 -16.13
N GLN A 168 0.25 18.05 -14.92
CA GLN A 168 -0.80 18.52 -14.00
C GLN A 168 -0.47 19.91 -13.45
N ARG A 169 0.79 20.15 -13.06
CA ARG A 169 1.25 21.46 -12.59
C ARG A 169 1.16 22.53 -13.67
N ALA A 170 1.43 22.19 -14.94
CA ALA A 170 1.23 23.11 -16.07
C ALA A 170 -0.23 23.57 -16.22
N LYS A 171 -1.20 22.77 -15.73
CA LYS A 171 -2.62 23.12 -15.66
C LYS A 171 -3.00 23.85 -14.35
N LYS A 172 -2.01 24.34 -13.60
CA LYS A 172 -2.17 24.98 -12.28
C LYS A 172 -2.86 24.08 -11.25
N ARG A 173 -2.71 22.77 -11.38
CA ARG A 173 -3.24 21.80 -10.43
C ARG A 173 -2.12 21.36 -9.46
N PRO A 174 -2.36 21.37 -8.14
CA PRO A 174 -1.39 20.83 -7.21
C PRO A 174 -1.22 19.32 -7.40
N VAL A 175 -0.09 18.77 -6.96
CA VAL A 175 0.20 17.34 -7.00
C VAL A 175 0.36 16.82 -5.59
N PHE A 176 -0.32 15.72 -5.29
CA PHE A 176 -0.20 14.98 -4.05
C PHE A 176 0.37 13.60 -4.32
N ILE A 177 1.53 13.31 -3.75
CA ILE A 177 2.19 12.01 -3.84
C ILE A 177 2.01 11.31 -2.50
N HIS A 178 1.50 10.08 -2.51
CA HIS A 178 1.33 9.33 -1.27
C HIS A 178 1.88 7.91 -1.34
N CYS A 179 2.34 7.43 -0.18
CA CYS A 179 2.55 6.00 0.08
C CYS A 179 1.55 5.53 1.14
N ALA A 180 1.85 4.45 1.86
CA ALA A 180 1.01 4.01 2.97
C ALA A 180 1.09 4.97 4.17
N HIS A 181 2.32 5.32 4.59
CA HIS A 181 2.57 6.08 5.82
C HIS A 181 2.97 7.55 5.60
N GLY A 182 3.39 7.93 4.39
CA GLY A 182 3.86 9.28 4.06
C GLY A 182 5.28 9.61 4.52
N ILE A 183 6.00 8.61 5.04
CA ILE A 183 7.39 8.74 5.47
C ILE A 183 8.25 8.34 4.27
N ALA A 184 8.90 9.31 3.64
CA ALA A 184 10.10 9.01 2.88
C ALA A 184 11.15 8.59 3.92
N LEU A 185 11.70 7.37 3.81
CA LEU A 185 12.88 7.03 4.60
C LEU A 185 13.92 8.10 4.27
N ASP A 186 14.34 8.88 5.27
CA ASP A 186 15.46 9.81 5.13
C ASP A 186 16.65 8.99 4.61
N PHE A 187 17.08 9.31 3.39
CA PHE A 187 18.33 8.81 2.84
C PHE A 187 19.43 9.73 3.38
N ASP A 188 19.98 9.37 4.54
CA ASP A 188 21.32 9.82 4.95
C ASP A 188 22.40 9.22 4.05
#